data_AF-A0A1Y4GEH1-F1
#
_entry.id   AF-A0A1Y4GEH1-F1
#
_cell.length_a   1.000
_cell.length_b   1.000
_cell.length_c   1.000
_cell.angle_alpha   90.00
_cell.angle_beta   90.00
_cell.angle_gamma   90.00
#
_symmetry.space_group_name_H-M   'P 1'
#
loop_
_entity.id
_entity.type
_entity.pdbx_description
1 polymer ?
#
loop_
_entity_poly.entity_id
_entity_poly.type
_entity_poly.pdbx_seq_one_letter_code
_entity_poly.pdbx_strand_id
1 'polypeptide(L)'
;MIDGGSILHKLGGKNMEKLAEQIARWNDENKFEKCVDAIEAVPEAERGYELTLLLGRAYSNIAVLGPHCERPDGDADKVDCELLDKAIGIFESIRAEGEDKPFWNSRMAYALWMSDGREAEALKYAERWLELAPGDENAKKLIESIREFLADDGEDAPALETYGDADWNAVQDHIAKYFGDYDEVMHEVASEGIHLDVCVIPPREEHNYYTLVTLGMGAHKMNVPQELADQKLERVELLINLPADWKLTKEAMRDDKWMWPVHLLRWTARYPLRDRDTWLGWGHTIDSGDESKPFNEETKLCGAMLLSPGVFGEDSYVCKLADGGEVNFYQLIPLYKEEIDYKLEHGVDELLEKCSDEQLEVIDPKRLNIVTDADKIAHDDALME
;
A
#
# COMPACT_ATOMS: atom_id res chain seq x y z
N MET A 1 0.52 10.46 -53.81
CA MET A 1 -0.37 9.38 -53.34
C MET A 1 0.45 8.11 -53.27
N ILE A 2 1.05 7.85 -52.12
CA ILE A 2 1.66 6.57 -51.76
C ILE A 2 0.98 6.24 -50.44
N ASP A 3 0.10 5.24 -50.48
CA ASP A 3 -0.71 4.80 -49.36
C ASP A 3 0.17 3.96 -48.44
N GLY A 4 0.56 4.55 -47.30
CA GLY A 4 1.40 3.96 -46.27
C GLY A 4 0.56 3.25 -45.21
N GLY A 5 -0.32 2.34 -45.62
CA GLY A 5 -1.06 1.46 -44.73
C GLY A 5 -0.14 0.41 -44.12
N SER A 6 0.42 0.73 -42.95
CA SER A 6 1.22 -0.20 -42.14
C SER A 6 0.42 -1.45 -41.78
N ILE A 7 1.07 -2.58 -41.99
CA ILE A 7 0.61 -3.95 -41.81
C ILE A 7 0.51 -4.24 -40.31
N LEU A 8 -0.66 -4.02 -39.71
CA LEU A 8 -1.02 -4.63 -38.42
C LEU A 8 -2.10 -5.67 -38.69
N HIS A 9 -1.65 -6.87 -39.05
CA HIS A 9 -2.52 -8.03 -39.08
C HIS A 9 -2.94 -8.38 -37.66
N LYS A 10 -4.26 -8.30 -37.37
CA LYS A 10 -4.88 -9.02 -36.24
C LYS A 10 -4.43 -10.47 -36.30
N LEU A 11 -3.68 -10.92 -35.30
CA LEU A 11 -3.29 -12.32 -35.21
C LEU A 11 -4.55 -13.11 -34.87
N GLY A 12 -5.03 -13.95 -35.81
CA GLY A 12 -6.18 -14.84 -35.52
C GLY A 12 -5.82 -15.83 -34.39
N GLY A 13 -6.83 -16.37 -33.68
CA GLY A 13 -6.62 -17.18 -32.47
C GLY A 13 -5.60 -18.32 -32.61
N LYS A 14 -5.55 -19.01 -33.75
CA LYS A 14 -4.55 -20.07 -34.04
C LYS A 14 -3.11 -19.57 -34.15
N ASN A 15 -2.91 -18.30 -34.52
CA ASN A 15 -1.58 -17.68 -34.51
C ASN A 15 -1.18 -17.24 -33.09
N MET A 16 -2.14 -16.92 -32.22
CA MET A 16 -1.88 -16.57 -30.83
C MET A 16 -1.48 -17.76 -29.98
N GLU A 17 -2.13 -18.91 -30.16
CA GLU A 17 -1.71 -20.17 -29.53
C GLU A 17 -0.26 -20.54 -29.90
N LYS A 18 0.09 -20.45 -31.19
CA LYS A 18 1.46 -20.69 -31.65
C LYS A 18 2.47 -19.70 -31.09
N LEU A 19 2.06 -18.44 -30.92
CA LEU A 19 2.92 -17.44 -30.29
C LEU A 19 3.15 -17.82 -28.82
N ALA A 20 2.09 -18.13 -28.07
CA ALA A 20 2.20 -18.54 -26.67
C ALA A 20 3.11 -19.76 -26.48
N GLU A 21 2.98 -20.79 -27.33
CA GLU A 21 3.88 -21.95 -27.34
C GLU A 21 5.35 -21.55 -27.57
N GLN A 22 5.59 -20.63 -28.51
CA GLN A 22 6.93 -20.14 -28.81
C GLN A 22 7.52 -19.29 -27.67
N ILE A 23 6.68 -18.48 -27.00
CA ILE A 23 7.06 -17.67 -25.84
C ILE A 23 7.37 -18.56 -24.63
N ALA A 24 6.55 -19.58 -24.37
CA ALA A 24 6.81 -20.54 -23.30
C ALA A 24 8.18 -21.21 -23.50
N ARG A 25 8.46 -21.65 -24.75
CA ARG A 25 9.76 -22.21 -25.10
C ARG A 25 10.92 -21.22 -24.93
N TRP A 26 10.75 -19.95 -25.31
CA TRP A 26 11.80 -18.96 -25.10
C TRP A 26 12.05 -18.66 -23.63
N ASN A 27 11.01 -18.65 -22.80
CA ASN A 27 11.16 -18.56 -21.35
C ASN A 27 11.97 -19.76 -20.81
N ASP A 28 11.67 -20.98 -21.23
CA ASP A 28 12.40 -22.18 -20.79
C ASP A 28 13.86 -22.20 -21.31
N GLU A 29 14.12 -21.52 -22.43
CA GLU A 29 15.47 -21.30 -22.99
C GLU A 29 16.15 -20.03 -22.41
N ASN A 30 15.60 -19.42 -21.36
CA ASN A 30 16.12 -18.22 -20.69
C ASN A 30 16.23 -16.97 -21.59
N LYS A 31 15.40 -16.89 -22.64
CA LYS A 31 15.35 -15.76 -23.60
C LYS A 31 14.22 -14.78 -23.20
N PHE A 32 14.31 -14.23 -22.00
CA PHE A 32 13.22 -13.47 -21.39
C PHE A 32 12.92 -12.16 -22.12
N GLU A 33 13.94 -11.38 -22.50
CA GLU A 33 13.75 -10.13 -23.26
C GLU A 33 13.01 -10.37 -24.58
N LYS A 34 13.37 -11.46 -25.27
CA LYS A 34 12.70 -11.87 -26.50
C LYS A 34 11.22 -12.20 -26.29
N CYS A 35 10.87 -12.69 -25.09
CA CYS A 35 9.48 -12.91 -24.72
C CYS A 35 8.75 -11.59 -24.52
N VAL A 36 9.36 -10.66 -23.78
CA VAL A 36 8.83 -9.30 -23.55
C VAL A 36 8.59 -8.59 -24.89
N ASP A 37 9.61 -8.47 -25.73
CA ASP A 37 9.52 -7.79 -27.03
C ASP A 37 8.38 -8.34 -27.91
N ALA A 38 8.28 -9.68 -27.97
CA ALA A 38 7.31 -10.34 -28.83
C ALA A 38 5.87 -10.20 -28.30
N ILE A 39 5.67 -10.19 -26.98
CA ILE A 39 4.34 -10.02 -26.39
C ILE A 39 3.93 -8.54 -26.37
N GLU A 40 4.86 -7.62 -26.09
CA GLU A 40 4.55 -6.19 -26.07
C GLU A 40 4.20 -5.65 -27.47
N ALA A 41 4.73 -6.26 -28.53
CA ALA A 41 4.32 -5.99 -29.91
C ALA A 41 2.86 -6.38 -30.21
N VAL A 42 2.23 -7.23 -29.38
CA VAL A 42 0.79 -7.51 -29.43
C VAL A 42 0.05 -6.45 -28.61
N PRO A 43 -0.97 -5.77 -29.18
CA PRO A 43 -1.79 -4.83 -28.43
C PRO A 43 -2.36 -5.48 -27.17
N GLU A 44 -2.36 -4.75 -26.05
CA GLU A 44 -2.76 -5.29 -24.74
C GLU A 44 -4.13 -5.95 -24.75
N ALA A 45 -5.11 -5.32 -25.40
CA ALA A 45 -6.48 -5.85 -25.55
C ALA A 45 -6.56 -7.18 -26.35
N GLU A 46 -5.50 -7.55 -27.07
CA GLU A 46 -5.44 -8.79 -27.87
C GLU A 46 -4.60 -9.90 -27.20
N ARG A 47 -3.89 -9.62 -26.10
CA ARG A 47 -2.98 -10.59 -25.44
C ARG A 47 -3.75 -11.74 -24.80
N GLY A 48 -4.89 -11.45 -24.18
CA GLY A 48 -5.66 -12.40 -23.39
C GLY A 48 -4.88 -12.99 -22.22
N TYR A 49 -5.48 -13.95 -21.52
CA TYR A 49 -4.90 -14.54 -20.31
C TYR A 49 -3.50 -15.13 -20.51
N GLU A 50 -3.31 -15.95 -21.55
CA GLU A 50 -2.09 -16.74 -21.70
C GLU A 50 -0.85 -15.88 -21.99
N LEU A 51 -0.95 -14.93 -22.93
CA LEU A 51 0.18 -14.06 -23.24
C LEU A 51 0.46 -13.07 -22.10
N THR A 52 -0.57 -12.59 -21.39
CA THR A 52 -0.37 -11.73 -20.22
C THR A 52 0.31 -12.48 -19.07
N LEU A 53 -0.06 -13.74 -18.82
CA LEU A 53 0.61 -14.59 -17.84
C LEU A 53 2.08 -14.84 -18.21
N LEU A 54 2.35 -15.11 -19.49
CA LEU A 54 3.72 -15.31 -19.98
C LEU A 54 4.55 -14.03 -19.97
N LEU A 55 3.92 -12.85 -20.12
CA LEU A 55 4.57 -11.55 -19.97
C LEU A 55 5.02 -11.32 -18.52
N GLY A 56 4.12 -11.54 -17.56
CA GLY A 56 4.48 -11.46 -16.14
C GLY A 56 5.59 -12.45 -15.78
N ARG A 57 5.55 -13.67 -16.33
CA ARG A 57 6.64 -14.66 -16.17
C ARG A 57 7.97 -14.13 -16.69
N ALA A 58 7.99 -13.52 -17.88
CA ALA A 58 9.21 -12.98 -18.47
C ALA A 58 9.78 -11.84 -17.62
N TYR A 59 8.94 -10.90 -17.17
CA TYR A 59 9.39 -9.80 -16.31
C TYR A 59 9.92 -10.27 -14.96
N SER A 60 9.17 -11.14 -14.26
CA SER A 60 9.64 -11.69 -12.97
C SER A 60 10.94 -12.48 -13.13
N ASN A 61 11.14 -13.20 -14.24
CA ASN A 61 12.41 -13.86 -14.51
C ASN A 61 13.55 -12.87 -14.77
N ILE A 62 13.31 -11.77 -15.50
CA ILE A 62 14.32 -10.71 -15.70
C ILE A 62 14.65 -10.05 -14.36
N ALA A 63 13.65 -9.79 -13.53
CA ALA A 63 13.84 -9.15 -12.23
C ALA A 63 14.77 -9.98 -11.34
N VAL A 64 14.53 -11.28 -11.28
CA VAL A 64 15.29 -12.20 -10.41
C VAL A 64 16.62 -12.62 -11.04
N LEU A 65 16.61 -13.09 -12.29
CA LEU A 65 17.78 -13.72 -12.94
C LEU A 65 18.60 -12.74 -13.79
N GLY A 66 18.10 -11.54 -14.03
CA GLY A 66 18.65 -10.59 -14.99
C GLY A 66 18.28 -10.91 -16.44
N PRO A 67 18.44 -9.95 -17.38
CA PRO A 67 18.01 -10.09 -18.78
C PRO A 67 18.62 -11.28 -19.53
N HIS A 68 19.80 -11.74 -19.08
CA HIS A 68 20.57 -12.84 -19.69
C HIS A 68 20.90 -13.97 -18.70
N CYS A 69 20.14 -14.13 -17.61
CA CYS A 69 20.49 -15.07 -16.54
C CYS A 69 21.89 -14.81 -15.95
N GLU A 70 22.27 -13.54 -15.82
CA GLU A 70 23.50 -13.14 -15.16
C GLU A 70 23.48 -13.38 -13.64
N ARG A 71 22.28 -13.59 -13.07
CA ARG A 71 22.03 -14.00 -11.68
C ARG A 71 21.37 -15.38 -11.63
N PRO A 72 22.10 -16.47 -11.97
CA PRO A 72 21.50 -17.81 -12.09
C PRO A 72 21.07 -18.41 -10.75
N ASP A 73 21.60 -17.90 -9.65
CA ASP A 73 21.26 -18.23 -8.27
C ASP A 73 20.06 -17.45 -7.73
N GLY A 74 19.66 -16.35 -8.40
CA GLY A 74 18.52 -15.54 -7.99
C GLY A 74 18.75 -14.82 -6.67
N ASP A 75 19.95 -14.30 -6.45
CA ASP A 75 20.34 -13.52 -5.27
C ASP A 75 19.30 -12.42 -4.96
N ALA A 76 18.60 -12.56 -3.83
CA ALA A 76 17.51 -11.69 -3.41
C ALA A 76 17.96 -10.22 -3.28
N ASP A 77 19.19 -9.99 -2.84
CA ASP A 77 19.78 -8.64 -2.68
C ASP A 77 20.00 -7.92 -4.02
N LYS A 78 19.86 -8.63 -5.14
CA LYS A 78 20.07 -8.12 -6.51
C LYS A 78 18.82 -8.20 -7.37
N VAL A 79 17.67 -8.47 -6.76
CA VAL A 79 16.37 -8.45 -7.44
C VAL A 79 16.05 -7.02 -7.85
N ASP A 80 15.58 -6.86 -9.09
CA ASP A 80 15.02 -5.60 -9.56
C ASP A 80 13.58 -5.47 -9.04
N CYS A 81 13.41 -4.80 -7.90
CA CYS A 81 12.13 -4.68 -7.20
C CYS A 81 11.06 -3.99 -8.06
N GLU A 82 11.40 -2.93 -8.79
CA GLU A 82 10.45 -2.23 -9.66
C GLU A 82 9.91 -3.15 -10.76
N LEU A 83 10.80 -3.95 -11.36
CA LEU A 83 10.40 -4.90 -12.41
C LEU A 83 9.62 -6.09 -11.85
N LEU A 84 9.94 -6.51 -10.62
CA LEU A 84 9.20 -7.56 -9.93
C LEU A 84 7.78 -7.10 -9.57
N ASP A 85 7.64 -5.87 -9.07
CA ASP A 85 6.34 -5.24 -8.80
C ASP A 85 5.51 -5.10 -10.09
N LYS A 86 6.14 -4.72 -11.20
CA LYS A 86 5.50 -4.73 -12.52
C LYS A 86 4.98 -6.13 -12.87
N ALA A 87 5.78 -7.17 -12.64
CA ALA A 87 5.37 -8.55 -12.92
C ALA A 87 4.18 -8.99 -12.05
N ILE A 88 4.19 -8.63 -10.77
CA ILE A 88 3.09 -8.89 -9.83
C ILE A 88 1.82 -8.17 -10.30
N GLY A 89 1.91 -6.88 -10.64
CA GLY A 89 0.79 -6.12 -11.20
C GLY A 89 0.20 -6.75 -12.47
N ILE A 90 1.05 -7.30 -13.35
CA ILE A 90 0.60 -8.05 -14.52
C ILE A 90 -0.15 -9.32 -14.12
N PHE A 91 0.34 -10.10 -13.16
CA PHE A 91 -0.37 -11.28 -12.68
C PHE A 91 -1.72 -10.91 -12.03
N GLU A 92 -1.75 -9.82 -11.26
CA GLU A 92 -2.97 -9.31 -10.64
C GLU A 92 -4.03 -8.90 -11.65
N SER A 93 -3.63 -8.29 -12.77
CA SER A 93 -4.56 -7.88 -13.84
C SER A 93 -5.39 -9.05 -14.41
N ILE A 94 -4.89 -10.28 -14.28
CA ILE A 94 -5.54 -11.51 -14.75
C ILE A 94 -6.00 -12.44 -13.62
N ARG A 95 -6.05 -11.95 -12.36
CA ARG A 95 -6.48 -12.73 -11.18
C ARG A 95 -7.82 -13.43 -11.40
N ALA A 96 -8.82 -12.72 -11.90
CA ALA A 96 -10.17 -13.26 -12.10
C ALA A 96 -10.22 -14.49 -13.01
N GLU A 97 -9.27 -14.61 -13.95
CA GLU A 97 -9.14 -15.78 -14.82
C GLU A 97 -8.11 -16.79 -14.29
N GLY A 98 -7.26 -16.40 -13.35
CA GLY A 98 -6.05 -17.11 -12.91
C GLY A 98 -6.11 -17.76 -11.54
N GLU A 99 -6.92 -17.26 -10.60
CA GLU A 99 -6.88 -17.67 -9.18
C GLU A 99 -7.18 -19.16 -8.95
N ASP A 100 -7.92 -19.79 -9.85
CA ASP A 100 -8.23 -21.23 -9.83
C ASP A 100 -7.28 -22.08 -10.71
N LYS A 101 -6.19 -21.50 -11.22
CA LYS A 101 -5.19 -22.19 -12.06
C LYS A 101 -3.86 -22.36 -11.31
N PRO A 102 -3.27 -23.57 -11.31
CA PRO A 102 -2.04 -23.83 -10.57
C PRO A 102 -0.85 -23.01 -11.10
N PHE A 103 -0.75 -22.82 -12.41
CA PHE A 103 0.38 -22.10 -13.00
C PHE A 103 0.39 -20.61 -12.61
N TRP A 104 -0.78 -19.95 -12.55
CA TRP A 104 -0.86 -18.56 -12.10
C TRP A 104 -0.47 -18.43 -10.63
N ASN A 105 -1.02 -19.30 -9.77
CA ASN A 105 -0.67 -19.33 -8.35
C ASN A 105 0.83 -19.59 -8.14
N SER A 106 1.45 -20.48 -8.94
CA SER A 106 2.90 -20.71 -8.88
C SER A 106 3.71 -19.46 -9.23
N ARG A 107 3.29 -18.70 -10.26
CA ARG A 107 4.01 -17.50 -10.69
C ARG A 107 3.87 -16.36 -9.69
N MET A 108 2.69 -16.22 -9.11
CA MET A 108 2.45 -15.28 -8.01
C MET A 108 3.28 -15.65 -6.78
N ALA A 109 3.24 -16.91 -6.35
CA ALA A 109 3.99 -17.39 -5.19
C ALA A 109 5.50 -17.15 -5.33
N TYR A 110 6.09 -17.47 -6.49
CA TYR A 110 7.51 -17.21 -6.73
C TYR A 110 7.84 -15.72 -6.80
N ALA A 111 6.98 -14.90 -7.42
CA ALA A 111 7.24 -13.47 -7.50
C ALA A 111 7.20 -12.82 -6.11
N LEU A 112 6.22 -13.20 -5.28
CA LEU A 112 6.11 -12.73 -3.90
C LEU A 112 7.24 -13.24 -3.01
N TRP A 113 7.67 -14.49 -3.20
CA TRP A 113 8.80 -15.05 -2.45
C TRP A 113 10.11 -14.31 -2.71
N MET A 114 10.27 -13.74 -3.91
CA MET A 114 11.44 -12.92 -4.25
C MET A 114 11.25 -11.44 -3.91
N SER A 115 10.11 -11.07 -3.32
CA SER A 115 9.81 -9.70 -2.87
C SER A 115 9.98 -9.65 -1.37
N ASP A 116 10.93 -8.86 -0.90
CA ASP A 116 11.25 -8.68 0.52
C ASP A 116 9.98 -8.34 1.34
N GLY A 117 9.77 -9.08 2.44
CA GLY A 117 8.68 -8.88 3.38
C GLY A 117 7.33 -9.51 2.97
N ARG A 118 7.24 -10.18 1.83
CA ARG A 118 5.97 -10.75 1.30
C ARG A 118 5.86 -12.27 1.43
N GLU A 119 6.66 -12.89 2.30
CA GLU A 119 6.80 -14.35 2.42
C GLU A 119 5.50 -15.02 2.91
N ALA A 120 4.81 -14.40 3.86
CA ALA A 120 3.52 -14.88 4.34
C ALA A 120 2.42 -14.81 3.25
N GLU A 121 2.52 -13.85 2.34
CA GLU A 121 1.63 -13.75 1.18
C GLU A 121 2.00 -14.81 0.12
N ALA A 122 3.30 -14.95 -0.16
CA ALA A 122 3.85 -16.00 -1.03
C ALA A 122 3.37 -17.39 -0.60
N LEU A 123 3.35 -17.65 0.72
CA LEU A 123 2.88 -18.91 1.29
C LEU A 123 1.43 -19.21 0.90
N LYS A 124 0.54 -18.22 0.90
CA LYS A 124 -0.90 -18.42 0.57
C LYS A 124 -1.07 -18.88 -0.88
N TYR A 125 -0.34 -18.26 -1.81
CA TYR A 125 -0.37 -18.66 -3.21
C TYR A 125 0.33 -20.01 -3.43
N ALA A 126 1.39 -20.31 -2.68
CA ALA A 126 2.07 -21.61 -2.76
C ALA A 126 1.16 -22.74 -2.24
N GLU A 127 0.43 -22.52 -1.14
CA GLU A 127 -0.56 -23.45 -0.61
C GLU A 127 -1.72 -23.63 -1.60
N ARG A 128 -2.26 -22.55 -2.17
CA ARG A 128 -3.30 -22.63 -3.20
C ARG A 128 -2.82 -23.37 -4.45
N TRP A 129 -1.57 -23.15 -4.87
CA TRP A 129 -0.96 -23.91 -5.96
C TRP A 129 -0.92 -25.42 -5.63
N LEU A 130 -0.50 -25.80 -4.42
CA LEU A 130 -0.49 -27.20 -3.99
C LEU A 130 -1.90 -27.79 -3.89
N GLU A 131 -2.90 -27.03 -3.44
CA GLU A 131 -4.31 -27.48 -3.44
C GLU A 131 -4.81 -27.81 -4.85
N LEU A 132 -4.49 -26.95 -5.82
CA LEU A 132 -4.87 -27.12 -7.23
C LEU A 132 -4.04 -28.21 -7.92
N ALA A 133 -2.83 -28.48 -7.43
CA ALA A 133 -1.91 -29.50 -7.94
C ALA A 133 -1.23 -30.30 -6.80
N PRO A 134 -1.94 -31.23 -6.12
CA PRO A 134 -1.43 -31.90 -4.90
C PRO A 134 -0.15 -32.73 -5.07
N GLY A 135 0.20 -33.07 -6.30
CA GLY A 135 1.41 -33.82 -6.64
C GLY A 135 2.60 -32.95 -7.06
N ASP A 136 2.48 -31.61 -7.02
CA ASP A 136 3.53 -30.72 -7.48
C ASP A 136 4.66 -30.62 -6.44
N GLU A 137 5.81 -31.20 -6.77
CA GLU A 137 6.99 -31.21 -5.90
C GLU A 137 7.63 -29.82 -5.76
N ASN A 138 7.45 -28.92 -6.73
CA ASN A 138 7.98 -27.55 -6.62
C ASN A 138 7.13 -26.73 -5.64
N ALA A 139 5.81 -26.91 -5.66
CA ALA A 139 4.92 -26.27 -4.68
C ALA A 139 5.27 -26.69 -3.24
N LYS A 140 5.46 -28.00 -3.02
CA LYS A 140 5.86 -28.52 -1.69
C LYS A 140 7.19 -27.94 -1.22
N LYS A 141 8.20 -27.93 -2.09
CA LYS A 141 9.52 -27.37 -1.77
C LYS A 141 9.44 -25.88 -1.46
N LEU A 142 8.70 -25.11 -2.25
CA LEU A 142 8.53 -23.68 -2.01
C LEU A 142 7.84 -23.44 -0.66
N ILE A 143 6.76 -24.17 -0.33
CA ILE A 143 6.09 -24.09 0.97
C ILE A 143 7.06 -24.43 2.11
N GLU A 144 7.87 -25.48 1.96
CA GLU A 144 8.88 -25.88 2.95
C GLU A 144 9.91 -24.76 3.14
N SER A 145 10.48 -24.22 2.07
CA SER A 145 11.45 -23.12 2.13
C SER A 145 10.86 -21.84 2.74
N ILE A 146 9.63 -21.46 2.37
CA ILE A 146 8.96 -20.29 2.95
C ILE A 146 8.71 -20.51 4.44
N ARG A 147 8.22 -21.69 4.84
CA ARG A 147 7.96 -22.01 6.25
C ARG A 147 9.25 -22.10 7.07
N GLU A 148 10.31 -22.66 6.49
CA GLU A 148 11.64 -22.68 7.11
C GLU A 148 12.14 -21.26 7.29
N PHE A 149 12.08 -20.40 6.27
CA PHE A 149 12.46 -18.99 6.38
C PHE A 149 11.66 -18.26 7.44
N LEU A 150 10.33 -18.38 7.42
CA LEU A 150 9.44 -17.80 8.44
C LEU A 150 9.66 -18.38 9.85
N ALA A 151 10.25 -19.58 9.96
CA ALA A 151 10.57 -20.22 11.23
C ALA A 151 12.00 -19.93 11.72
N ASP A 152 12.95 -19.69 10.82
CA ASP A 152 14.34 -19.29 11.08
C ASP A 152 14.41 -17.79 11.42
N ASP A 153 13.55 -16.99 10.78
CA ASP A 153 13.10 -15.68 11.28
C ASP A 153 12.49 -15.79 12.69
N GLY A 154 12.15 -16.98 13.19
CA GLY A 154 11.69 -17.17 14.56
C GLY A 154 12.78 -17.07 15.65
N GLU A 155 14.06 -17.22 15.30
CA GLU A 155 15.16 -17.07 16.29
C GLU A 155 15.85 -15.70 16.25
N ASP A 156 15.81 -14.98 15.11
CA ASP A 156 16.43 -13.65 14.96
C ASP A 156 15.55 -12.57 14.25
N ALA A 157 14.35 -12.87 13.73
CA ALA A 157 13.45 -11.78 13.35
C ALA A 157 12.90 -11.10 14.61
N PRO A 158 12.87 -9.76 14.65
CA PRO A 158 12.32 -9.07 15.79
C PRO A 158 10.89 -9.57 16.03
N ALA A 159 10.66 -10.12 17.22
CA ALA A 159 9.32 -10.47 17.66
C ALA A 159 8.39 -9.30 17.36
N LEU A 160 7.24 -9.59 16.75
CA LEU A 160 6.26 -8.57 16.38
C LEU A 160 6.05 -7.61 17.56
N GLU A 161 6.37 -6.34 17.34
CA GLU A 161 6.23 -5.33 18.37
C GLU A 161 4.74 -5.17 18.67
N THR A 162 4.40 -5.40 19.93
CA THR A 162 3.03 -5.38 20.45
C THR A 162 3.00 -4.61 21.76
N TYR A 163 1.88 -3.97 22.04
CA TYR A 163 1.62 -3.46 23.39
C TYR A 163 1.51 -4.62 24.37
N GLY A 164 1.90 -4.40 25.61
CA GLY A 164 1.46 -5.29 26.70
C GLY A 164 -0.05 -5.13 26.92
N ASP A 165 -0.71 -6.15 27.48
CA ASP A 165 -2.17 -6.19 27.66
C ASP A 165 -2.76 -4.90 28.30
N ALA A 166 -2.07 -4.32 29.29
CA ALA A 166 -2.53 -3.12 29.96
C ALA A 166 -2.49 -1.88 29.04
N ASP A 167 -1.42 -1.73 28.25
CA ASP A 167 -1.24 -0.63 27.30
C ASP A 167 -2.18 -0.79 26.11
N TRP A 168 -2.37 -2.03 25.64
CA TRP A 168 -3.36 -2.36 24.61
C TRP A 168 -4.75 -1.89 25.03
N ASN A 169 -5.21 -2.27 26.23
CA ASN A 169 -6.51 -1.84 26.76
C ASN A 169 -6.59 -0.31 26.91
N ALA A 170 -5.51 0.35 27.37
CA ALA A 170 -5.49 1.80 27.51
C ALA A 170 -5.69 2.51 26.17
N VAL A 171 -5.03 2.04 25.11
CA VAL A 171 -5.18 2.58 23.74
C VAL A 171 -6.58 2.31 23.21
N GLN A 172 -7.14 1.12 23.40
CA GLN A 172 -8.52 0.81 23.00
C GLN A 172 -9.55 1.69 23.71
N ASP A 173 -9.41 1.85 25.02
CA ASP A 173 -10.28 2.71 25.84
C ASP A 173 -10.18 4.18 25.41
N HIS A 174 -8.97 4.65 25.08
CA HIS A 174 -8.75 6.00 24.56
C HIS A 174 -9.44 6.19 23.21
N ILE A 175 -9.29 5.23 22.29
CA ILE A 175 -9.95 5.28 20.97
C ILE A 175 -11.47 5.33 21.15
N ALA A 176 -12.04 4.42 21.94
CA ALA A 176 -13.49 4.37 22.17
C ALA A 176 -14.02 5.67 22.79
N LYS A 177 -13.28 6.23 23.77
CA LYS A 177 -13.67 7.43 24.49
C LYS A 177 -13.68 8.69 23.62
N TYR A 178 -12.68 8.87 22.76
CA TYR A 178 -12.49 10.14 22.03
C TYR A 178 -12.87 10.07 20.55
N PHE A 179 -12.58 8.94 19.88
CA PHE A 179 -12.86 8.78 18.46
C PHE A 179 -14.16 8.02 18.20
N GLY A 180 -14.65 7.23 19.17
CA GLY A 180 -15.95 6.57 19.15
C GLY A 180 -15.87 5.04 19.20
N ASP A 181 -17.01 4.41 19.52
CA ASP A 181 -17.13 2.95 19.60
C ASP A 181 -16.95 2.28 18.23
N TYR A 182 -16.33 1.10 18.21
CA TYR A 182 -16.11 0.30 17.01
C TYR A 182 -16.37 -1.19 17.28
N ASP A 183 -17.07 -1.84 16.36
CA ASP A 183 -17.24 -3.31 16.35
C ASP A 183 -16.38 -3.97 15.25
N GLU A 184 -16.00 -3.20 14.23
CA GLU A 184 -15.26 -3.68 13.07
C GLU A 184 -13.79 -3.29 13.19
N VAL A 185 -12.91 -4.30 13.06
CA VAL A 185 -11.46 -4.13 13.02
C VAL A 185 -10.95 -4.79 11.73
N MET A 186 -10.24 -4.00 10.93
CA MET A 186 -9.56 -4.51 9.75
C MET A 186 -8.23 -5.12 10.16
N HIS A 187 -8.27 -6.41 10.51
CA HIS A 187 -7.07 -7.16 10.82
C HIS A 187 -6.16 -7.29 9.61
N GLU A 188 -4.87 -7.20 9.88
CA GLU A 188 -3.88 -7.42 8.84
C GLU A 188 -3.74 -8.90 8.49
N VAL A 189 -3.48 -9.13 7.21
CA VAL A 189 -3.39 -10.46 6.61
C VAL A 189 -1.97 -11.04 6.79
N ALA A 190 -0.95 -10.19 7.01
CA ALA A 190 0.42 -10.51 7.41
C ALA A 190 1.01 -9.28 8.12
N SER A 191 1.60 -9.45 9.30
CA SER A 191 2.14 -8.33 10.10
C SER A 191 3.66 -8.24 9.97
N GLU A 192 4.15 -7.11 9.49
CA GLU A 192 5.57 -6.80 9.31
C GLU A 192 6.04 -5.86 10.44
N GLY A 193 6.88 -6.34 11.35
CA GLY A 193 7.48 -5.56 12.44
C GLY A 193 6.54 -5.17 13.58
N ILE A 194 5.31 -4.70 13.29
CA ILE A 194 4.28 -4.31 14.27
C ILE A 194 2.97 -5.04 14.00
N HIS A 195 2.20 -5.30 15.06
CA HIS A 195 0.80 -5.69 14.90
C HIS A 195 -0.03 -4.46 14.53
N LEU A 196 -0.41 -4.33 13.26
CA LEU A 196 -1.15 -3.16 12.77
C LEU A 196 -2.60 -3.51 12.44
N ASP A 197 -3.49 -3.27 13.40
CA ASP A 197 -4.92 -3.29 13.17
C ASP A 197 -5.43 -1.89 12.80
N VAL A 198 -6.60 -1.83 12.16
CA VAL A 198 -7.32 -0.56 11.91
C VAL A 198 -8.74 -0.67 12.47
N CYS A 199 -9.03 0.11 13.49
CA CYS A 199 -10.36 0.27 14.07
C CYS A 199 -11.24 1.07 13.12
N VAL A 200 -12.45 0.60 12.84
CA VAL A 200 -13.42 1.27 11.98
C VAL A 200 -14.54 1.85 12.84
N ILE A 201 -14.48 3.15 13.11
CA ILE A 201 -15.56 3.85 13.81
C ILE A 201 -16.59 4.33 12.77
N PRO A 202 -17.86 3.91 12.87
CA PRO A 202 -18.89 4.30 11.92
C PRO A 202 -19.37 5.76 12.11
N PRO A 203 -20.02 6.36 11.10
CA PRO A 203 -20.68 7.66 11.22
C PRO A 203 -21.66 7.69 12.38
N ARG A 204 -21.63 8.81 13.12
CA ARG A 204 -22.49 9.08 14.27
C ARG A 204 -23.05 10.50 14.20
N GLU A 205 -24.00 10.81 15.08
CA GLU A 205 -24.70 12.11 15.06
C GLU A 205 -23.75 13.30 15.22
N GLU A 206 -22.75 13.19 16.10
CA GLU A 206 -21.76 14.24 16.35
C GLU A 206 -20.67 14.32 15.26
N HIS A 207 -20.41 13.20 14.57
CA HIS A 207 -19.38 13.07 13.55
C HIS A 207 -19.91 12.19 12.41
N ASN A 208 -20.54 12.82 11.40
CA ASN A 208 -21.21 12.11 10.31
C ASN A 208 -20.21 11.69 9.20
N TYR A 209 -19.21 10.91 9.60
CA TYR A 209 -18.15 10.36 8.78
C TYR A 209 -17.54 9.13 9.47
N TYR A 210 -16.86 8.28 8.72
CA TYR A 210 -16.06 7.21 9.31
C TYR A 210 -14.77 7.79 9.89
N THR A 211 -14.31 7.27 11.02
CA THR A 211 -12.96 7.50 11.52
C THR A 211 -12.22 6.16 11.52
N LEU A 212 -11.14 6.08 10.77
CA LEU A 212 -10.24 4.93 10.80
C LEU A 212 -9.06 5.26 11.69
N VAL A 213 -8.75 4.41 12.66
CA VAL A 213 -7.64 4.62 13.61
C VAL A 213 -6.77 3.38 13.65
N THR A 214 -5.45 3.55 13.56
CA THR A 214 -4.53 2.43 13.78
C THR A 214 -4.59 1.96 15.23
N LEU A 215 -4.37 0.67 15.44
CA LEU A 215 -4.20 0.08 16.75
C LEU A 215 -3.00 -0.86 16.69
N GLY A 216 -1.98 -0.56 17.49
CA GLY A 216 -0.75 -1.35 17.60
C GLY A 216 0.46 -0.73 16.91
N MET A 217 0.29 0.36 16.14
CA MET A 217 1.42 1.09 15.55
C MET A 217 2.34 1.66 16.63
N GLY A 218 1.76 2.25 17.68
CA GLY A 218 2.55 2.88 18.73
C GLY A 218 3.24 1.87 19.66
N ALA A 219 3.10 0.56 19.43
CA ALA A 219 3.96 -0.44 20.06
C ALA A 219 5.43 -0.25 19.67
N HIS A 220 5.67 0.28 18.47
CA HIS A 220 6.99 0.67 18.03
C HIS A 220 7.43 2.03 18.56
N LYS A 221 8.70 2.11 18.99
CA LYS A 221 9.35 3.34 19.42
C LYS A 221 10.21 3.88 18.28
N MET A 222 9.77 4.99 17.69
CA MET A 222 10.45 5.67 16.59
C MET A 222 11.74 6.36 17.06
N ASN A 223 12.64 6.63 16.11
CA ASN A 223 13.92 7.30 16.37
C ASN A 223 13.76 8.82 16.45
N VAL A 224 13.25 9.31 17.58
CA VAL A 224 13.07 10.75 17.83
C VAL A 224 14.40 11.40 18.23
N PRO A 225 14.76 12.58 17.66
CA PRO A 225 15.96 13.31 18.04
C PRO A 225 16.06 13.55 19.55
N GLN A 226 17.27 13.41 20.10
CA GLN A 226 17.52 13.48 21.55
C GLN A 226 17.08 14.82 22.18
N GLU A 227 17.09 15.90 21.39
CA GLU A 227 16.63 17.23 21.78
C GLU A 227 15.12 17.30 22.06
N LEU A 228 14.35 16.34 21.54
CA LEU A 228 12.90 16.22 21.69
C LEU A 228 12.51 15.09 22.66
N ALA A 229 13.47 14.40 23.29
CA ALA A 229 13.21 13.24 24.16
C ALA A 229 12.23 13.55 25.31
N ASP A 230 12.26 14.77 25.87
CA ASP A 230 11.37 15.21 26.94
C ASP A 230 9.90 15.36 26.50
N GLN A 231 9.64 15.36 25.19
CA GLN A 231 8.29 15.53 24.62
C GLN A 231 7.55 14.20 24.39
N LYS A 232 8.20 13.05 24.62
CA LYS A 232 7.59 11.71 24.49
C LYS A 232 6.90 11.44 23.14
N LEU A 233 7.53 11.87 22.06
CA LEU A 233 7.02 11.72 20.68
C LEU A 233 7.34 10.36 20.04
N GLU A 234 7.87 9.42 20.82
CA GLU A 234 8.43 8.15 20.32
C GLU A 234 7.37 7.16 19.84
N ARG A 235 6.10 7.30 20.26
CA ARG A 235 5.01 6.38 19.88
C ARG A 235 3.86 7.15 19.25
N VAL A 236 3.32 6.60 18.17
CA VAL A 236 2.24 7.21 17.38
C VAL A 236 1.18 6.19 17.00
N GLU A 237 -0.08 6.60 17.05
CA GLU A 237 -1.18 6.02 16.30
C GLU A 237 -1.70 7.06 15.29
N LEU A 238 -2.14 6.61 14.13
CA LEU A 238 -2.62 7.46 13.05
C LEU A 238 -4.13 7.30 12.89
N LEU A 239 -4.78 8.37 12.43
CA LEU A 239 -6.17 8.30 12.00
C LEU A 239 -6.44 9.06 10.71
N ILE A 240 -7.54 8.70 10.05
CA ILE A 240 -8.07 9.39 8.87
C ILE A 240 -9.59 9.36 8.89
N ASN A 241 -10.23 10.48 8.58
CA ASN A 241 -11.68 10.63 8.56
C ASN A 241 -12.19 10.57 7.12
N LEU A 242 -13.16 9.69 6.85
CA LEU A 242 -13.70 9.43 5.52
C LEU A 242 -15.18 9.80 5.45
N PRO A 243 -15.69 10.38 4.35
CA PRO A 243 -17.11 10.70 4.20
C PRO A 243 -18.05 9.55 4.60
N ALA A 244 -19.22 9.86 5.17
CA ALA A 244 -20.17 8.82 5.63
C ALA A 244 -20.67 7.87 4.53
N ASP A 245 -20.54 8.24 3.26
CA ASP A 245 -20.90 7.41 2.12
C ASP A 245 -19.73 6.58 1.56
N TRP A 246 -18.53 6.66 2.15
CA TRP A 246 -17.37 5.85 1.78
C TRP A 246 -17.66 4.34 1.90
N LYS A 247 -17.14 3.54 0.96
CA LYS A 247 -17.44 2.10 0.89
C LYS A 247 -16.31 1.28 1.48
N LEU A 248 -16.52 0.79 2.71
CA LEU A 248 -15.56 -0.03 3.45
C LEU A 248 -15.90 -1.53 3.47
N THR A 249 -16.83 -2.00 2.65
CA THR A 249 -17.10 -3.44 2.55
C THR A 249 -15.95 -4.16 1.86
N LYS A 250 -15.70 -5.43 2.24
CA LYS A 250 -14.64 -6.26 1.64
C LYS A 250 -14.71 -6.32 0.11
N GLU A 251 -15.92 -6.34 -0.46
CA GLU A 251 -16.13 -6.34 -1.90
C GLU A 251 -15.80 -4.99 -2.54
N ALA A 252 -16.21 -3.88 -1.92
CA ALA A 252 -15.97 -2.54 -2.46
C ALA A 252 -14.48 -2.18 -2.43
N MET A 253 -13.79 -2.53 -1.34
CA MET A 253 -12.38 -2.25 -1.17
C MET A 253 -11.45 -3.06 -2.11
N ARG A 254 -12.00 -3.92 -2.98
CA ARG A 254 -11.23 -4.49 -4.12
C ARG A 254 -10.93 -3.46 -5.20
N ASP A 255 -11.68 -2.36 -5.23
CA ASP A 255 -11.46 -1.22 -6.11
C ASP A 255 -10.61 -0.18 -5.36
N ASP A 256 -9.47 0.18 -5.95
CA ASP A 256 -8.47 1.05 -5.36
C ASP A 256 -9.02 2.43 -4.95
N LYS A 257 -10.06 2.93 -5.64
CA LYS A 257 -10.67 4.22 -5.30
C LYS A 257 -11.26 4.27 -3.89
N TRP A 258 -11.62 3.10 -3.32
CA TRP A 258 -12.11 2.99 -1.95
C TRP A 258 -11.01 2.60 -0.97
N MET A 259 -9.94 1.96 -1.45
CA MET A 259 -8.88 1.39 -0.62
C MET A 259 -7.70 2.34 -0.38
N TRP A 260 -7.47 3.31 -1.27
CA TRP A 260 -6.31 4.20 -1.17
C TRP A 260 -6.14 4.90 0.20
N PRO A 261 -7.20 5.31 0.96
CA PRO A 261 -6.99 5.91 2.28
C PRO A 261 -6.46 4.91 3.31
N VAL A 262 -6.91 3.65 3.21
CA VAL A 262 -6.41 2.55 4.06
C VAL A 262 -4.96 2.21 3.68
N HIS A 263 -4.64 2.23 2.37
CA HIS A 263 -3.26 2.08 1.91
C HIS A 263 -2.36 3.20 2.41
N LEU A 264 -2.79 4.45 2.32
CA LEU A 264 -2.07 5.60 2.88
C LEU A 264 -1.82 5.41 4.38
N LEU A 265 -2.87 5.12 5.15
CA LEU A 265 -2.77 4.92 6.60
C LEU A 265 -1.76 3.82 6.96
N ARG A 266 -1.85 2.65 6.31
CA ARG A 266 -0.96 1.51 6.57
C ARG A 266 0.48 1.76 6.11
N TRP A 267 0.64 2.41 4.96
CA TRP A 267 1.95 2.75 4.43
C TRP A 267 2.66 3.74 5.36
N THR A 268 1.97 4.79 5.82
CA THR A 268 2.54 5.76 6.78
C THR A 268 2.87 5.10 8.11
N ALA A 269 2.02 4.21 8.62
CA ALA A 269 2.28 3.48 9.86
C ALA A 269 3.57 2.63 9.82
N ARG A 270 3.98 2.19 8.61
CA ARG A 270 5.18 1.38 8.37
C ARG A 270 6.42 2.18 8.05
N TYR A 271 6.26 3.46 7.76
CA TYR A 271 7.37 4.31 7.33
C TYR A 271 8.53 4.30 8.36
N PRO A 272 8.29 4.41 9.68
CA PRO A 272 9.36 4.34 10.69
C PRO A 272 10.07 2.99 10.81
N LEU A 273 9.42 1.90 10.39
CA LEU A 273 10.02 0.56 10.45
C LEU A 273 10.98 0.32 9.28
N ARG A 274 10.66 0.91 8.12
CA ARG A 274 11.46 0.82 6.88
C ARG A 274 12.68 1.73 6.92
N ASP A 275 12.50 2.95 7.40
CA ASP A 275 13.58 3.92 7.59
C ASP A 275 13.81 4.14 9.09
N ARG A 276 14.76 3.40 9.67
CA ARG A 276 15.02 3.42 11.12
C ARG A 276 15.58 4.74 11.64
N ASP A 277 15.90 5.69 10.77
CA ASP A 277 16.35 7.04 11.14
C ASP A 277 15.23 8.10 11.00
N THR A 278 13.97 7.67 10.86
CA THR A 278 12.82 8.57 10.76
C THR A 278 11.87 8.49 11.96
N TRP A 279 11.03 9.53 12.10
CA TRP A 279 9.95 9.60 13.07
C TRP A 279 8.81 10.48 12.56
N LEU A 280 7.60 10.24 13.10
CA LEU A 280 6.39 10.93 12.71
C LEU A 280 5.98 11.93 13.79
N GLY A 281 5.79 13.19 13.39
CA GLY A 281 5.47 14.28 14.29
C GLY A 281 4.48 15.26 13.67
N TRP A 282 3.90 16.11 14.52
CA TRP A 282 3.00 17.17 14.09
C TRP A 282 3.68 18.06 13.02
N GLY A 283 2.93 18.37 11.96
CA GLY A 283 3.41 19.18 10.85
C GLY A 283 4.36 18.47 9.89
N HIS A 284 4.74 17.20 10.14
CA HIS A 284 5.51 16.42 9.17
C HIS A 284 4.64 16.14 7.94
N THR A 285 5.30 16.09 6.79
CA THR A 285 4.70 15.72 5.51
C THR A 285 5.21 14.36 5.07
N ILE A 286 4.31 13.60 4.47
CA ILE A 286 4.51 12.24 4.00
C ILE A 286 4.28 12.24 2.49
N ASP A 287 5.27 11.82 1.72
CA ASP A 287 5.11 11.54 0.30
C ASP A 287 4.79 10.05 0.08
N SER A 288 4.23 9.71 -1.08
CA SER A 288 3.92 8.33 -1.45
C SER A 288 5.12 7.58 -2.04
N GLY A 289 6.36 8.08 -1.92
CA GLY A 289 7.57 7.51 -2.52
C GLY A 289 7.78 7.82 -4.01
N ASP A 290 6.77 8.30 -4.73
CA ASP A 290 6.85 8.84 -6.09
C ASP A 290 6.26 10.26 -6.06
N GLU A 291 7.14 11.25 -5.88
CA GLU A 291 6.76 12.65 -5.75
C GLU A 291 5.84 13.04 -6.92
N SER A 292 4.61 13.46 -6.61
CA SER A 292 3.54 13.87 -7.54
C SER A 292 2.58 12.81 -8.09
N LYS A 293 2.78 11.51 -7.81
CA LYS A 293 1.79 10.50 -8.20
C LYS A 293 0.56 10.57 -7.28
N PRO A 294 -0.66 10.79 -7.82
CA PRO A 294 -1.86 10.80 -6.99
C PRO A 294 -2.12 9.44 -6.31
N PHE A 295 -2.76 9.46 -5.15
CA PHE A 295 -3.15 8.24 -4.42
C PHE A 295 -4.11 7.35 -5.21
N ASN A 296 -4.92 7.93 -6.09
CA ASN A 296 -5.83 7.22 -6.98
C ASN A 296 -6.13 8.08 -8.22
N GLU A 297 -6.53 7.46 -9.33
CA GLU A 297 -6.85 8.16 -10.59
C GLU A 297 -8.00 9.19 -10.48
N GLU A 298 -8.91 9.03 -9.51
CA GLU A 298 -10.03 9.95 -9.30
C GLU A 298 -9.69 11.18 -8.43
N THR A 299 -8.47 11.26 -7.90
CA THR A 299 -7.99 12.40 -7.11
C THR A 299 -6.64 12.88 -7.63
N LYS A 300 -6.22 14.05 -7.16
CA LYS A 300 -4.88 14.62 -7.38
C LYS A 300 -4.10 14.79 -6.08
N LEU A 301 -4.68 14.39 -4.95
CA LEU A 301 -4.00 14.31 -3.67
C LEU A 301 -2.88 13.26 -3.80
N CYS A 302 -1.67 13.60 -3.38
CA CYS A 302 -0.46 12.79 -3.62
C CYS A 302 0.49 12.70 -2.42
N GLY A 303 0.18 13.38 -1.32
CA GLY A 303 0.90 13.26 -0.06
C GLY A 303 -0.02 13.59 1.10
N ALA A 304 0.50 13.61 2.31
CA ALA A 304 -0.27 13.93 3.49
C ALA A 304 0.53 14.76 4.50
N MET A 305 -0.15 15.54 5.33
CA MET A 305 0.42 16.19 6.51
C MET A 305 -0.18 15.57 7.77
N LEU A 306 0.63 15.48 8.82
CA LEU A 306 0.20 15.01 10.13
C LEU A 306 -0.22 16.19 11.01
N LEU A 307 -1.47 16.19 11.46
CA LEU A 307 -1.98 17.17 12.42
C LEU A 307 -2.52 16.48 13.67
N SER A 308 -2.61 17.22 14.77
CA SER A 308 -3.36 16.73 15.93
C SER A 308 -4.85 16.57 15.56
N PRO A 309 -5.57 15.58 16.13
CA PRO A 309 -6.98 15.34 15.85
C PRO A 309 -7.90 16.39 16.51
N GLY A 310 -7.77 17.64 16.07
CA GLY A 310 -8.36 18.82 16.73
C GLY A 310 -9.87 18.78 16.89
N VAL A 311 -10.58 18.20 15.91
CA VAL A 311 -12.04 18.04 15.96
C VAL A 311 -12.51 17.19 17.16
N PHE A 312 -11.65 16.30 17.67
CA PHE A 312 -11.95 15.44 18.82
C PHE A 312 -11.48 16.04 20.16
N GLY A 313 -10.93 17.25 20.14
CA GLY A 313 -10.46 17.99 21.32
C GLY A 313 -9.08 17.58 21.82
N GLU A 314 -8.41 18.47 22.57
CA GLU A 314 -7.01 18.30 23.01
C GLU A 314 -6.77 17.04 23.85
N ASP A 315 -7.78 16.62 24.63
CA ASP A 315 -7.70 15.40 25.44
C ASP A 315 -7.57 14.11 24.59
N SER A 316 -7.90 14.17 23.29
CA SER A 316 -7.76 13.05 22.36
C SER A 316 -6.33 12.87 21.84
N TYR A 317 -5.46 13.88 21.98
CA TYR A 317 -4.16 13.91 21.30
C TYR A 317 -3.18 12.87 21.85
N VAL A 318 -3.30 12.51 23.13
CA VAL A 318 -2.34 11.65 23.81
C VAL A 318 -3.03 10.64 24.70
N CYS A 319 -2.75 9.36 24.47
CA CYS A 319 -3.07 8.28 25.39
C CYS A 319 -1.90 8.03 26.34
N LYS A 320 -2.19 7.95 27.65
CA LYS A 320 -1.19 7.61 28.67
C LYS A 320 -1.15 6.10 28.86
N LEU A 321 0.05 5.53 28.73
CA LEU A 321 0.28 4.10 28.92
C LEU A 321 0.51 3.75 30.39
N ALA A 322 0.29 2.48 30.74
CA ALA A 322 0.47 1.96 32.09
C ALA A 322 1.96 1.93 32.50
N ASP A 323 2.87 1.80 31.52
CA ASP A 323 4.32 1.88 31.72
C ASP A 323 4.84 3.31 31.96
N GLY A 324 3.98 4.34 31.86
CA GLY A 324 4.32 5.76 32.00
C GLY A 324 4.74 6.45 30.70
N GLY A 325 4.79 5.70 29.59
CA GLY A 325 4.90 6.19 28.23
C GLY A 325 3.62 6.87 27.74
N GLU A 326 3.71 7.45 26.55
CA GLU A 326 2.62 8.17 25.90
C GLU A 326 2.55 7.75 24.44
N VAL A 327 1.33 7.67 23.91
CA VAL A 327 1.03 7.42 22.49
C VAL A 327 0.34 8.65 21.93
N ASN A 328 0.96 9.25 20.91
CA ASN A 328 0.44 10.46 20.26
C ASN A 328 -0.48 10.06 19.11
N PHE A 329 -1.61 10.74 18.96
CA PHE A 329 -2.52 10.53 17.85
C PHE A 329 -2.33 11.64 16.81
N TYR A 330 -2.15 11.26 15.55
CA TYR A 330 -2.10 12.20 14.44
C TYR A 330 -3.09 11.84 13.34
N GLN A 331 -3.81 12.85 12.87
CA GLN A 331 -4.67 12.76 11.70
C GLN A 331 -3.86 13.00 10.42
N LEU A 332 -4.03 12.10 9.47
CA LEU A 332 -3.55 12.27 8.10
C LEU A 332 -4.47 13.23 7.35
N ILE A 333 -3.91 14.34 6.89
CA ILE A 333 -4.58 15.31 6.01
C ILE A 333 -3.97 15.16 4.61
N PRO A 334 -4.66 14.51 3.66
CA PRO A 334 -4.18 14.43 2.28
C PRO A 334 -4.04 15.81 1.63
N LEU A 335 -2.92 16.02 0.96
CA LEU A 335 -2.53 17.27 0.31
C LEU A 335 -2.19 17.06 -1.17
N TYR A 336 -2.39 18.13 -1.93
CA TYR A 336 -1.85 18.27 -3.27
C TYR A 336 -0.34 18.58 -3.22
N LYS A 337 0.37 18.32 -4.32
CA LYS A 337 1.81 18.62 -4.43
C LYS A 337 2.10 20.10 -4.17
N GLU A 338 1.29 20.99 -4.72
CA GLU A 338 1.47 22.45 -4.58
C GLU A 338 1.23 22.93 -3.15
N GLU A 339 0.40 22.23 -2.38
CA GLU A 339 0.14 22.55 -0.97
C GLU A 339 1.29 22.07 -0.07
N ILE A 340 1.85 20.90 -0.37
CA ILE A 340 3.09 20.42 0.26
C ILE A 340 4.23 21.40 -0.03
N ASP A 341 4.40 21.81 -1.28
CA ASP A 341 5.43 22.76 -1.68
C ASP A 341 5.25 24.11 -1.00
N TYR A 342 4.02 24.62 -0.93
CA TYR A 342 3.71 25.84 -0.19
C TYR A 342 4.10 25.73 1.28
N LYS A 343 3.73 24.62 1.96
CA LYS A 343 4.09 24.36 3.36
C LYS A 343 5.59 24.23 3.57
N LEU A 344 6.33 23.66 2.63
CA LEU A 344 7.79 23.56 2.71
C LEU A 344 8.46 24.94 2.60
N GLU A 345 7.87 25.87 1.82
CA GLU A 345 8.38 27.23 1.67
C GLU A 345 7.94 28.18 2.80
N HIS A 346 6.71 28.07 3.28
CA HIS A 346 6.07 29.05 4.17
C HIS A 346 5.81 28.53 5.60
N GLY A 347 5.91 27.21 5.82
CA GLY A 347 5.62 26.57 7.10
C GLY A 347 4.16 26.10 7.23
N VAL A 348 3.90 25.37 8.32
CA VAL A 348 2.61 24.73 8.59
C VAL A 348 1.54 25.76 8.94
N ASP A 349 1.86 26.74 9.78
CA ASP A 349 0.89 27.74 10.25
C ASP A 349 0.28 28.53 9.08
N GLU A 350 1.11 28.99 8.12
CA GLU A 350 0.64 29.70 6.93
C GLU A 350 -0.21 28.83 5.99
N LEU A 351 0.04 27.51 5.94
CA LEU A 351 -0.81 26.59 5.20
C LEU A 351 -2.17 26.44 5.90
N LEU A 352 -2.17 26.27 7.23
CA LEU A 352 -3.39 26.09 8.02
C LEU A 352 -4.31 27.32 7.96
N GLU A 353 -3.77 28.54 7.89
CA GLU A 353 -4.55 29.76 7.69
C GLU A 353 -5.34 29.78 6.37
N LYS A 354 -4.97 28.95 5.39
CA LYS A 354 -5.66 28.81 4.10
C LYS A 354 -6.67 27.67 4.06
N CYS A 355 -6.61 26.74 5.01
CA CYS A 355 -7.51 25.60 5.08
C CYS A 355 -8.82 26.01 5.76
N SER A 356 -9.94 25.46 5.30
CA SER A 356 -11.17 25.47 6.10
C SER A 356 -11.15 24.35 7.15
N ASP A 357 -11.92 24.51 8.23
CA ASP A 357 -12.08 23.46 9.25
C ASP A 357 -12.57 22.14 8.64
N GLU A 358 -13.53 22.21 7.70
CA GLU A 358 -14.08 21.03 7.01
C GLU A 358 -13.01 20.26 6.22
N GLN A 359 -12.09 20.97 5.55
CA GLN A 359 -10.97 20.34 4.80
C GLN A 359 -9.96 19.64 5.72
N LEU A 360 -9.85 20.09 6.97
CA LEU A 360 -8.99 19.50 7.98
C LEU A 360 -9.71 18.41 8.77
N GLU A 361 -11.04 18.37 8.73
CA GLU A 361 -11.86 17.43 9.48
C GLU A 361 -12.07 16.12 8.73
N VAL A 362 -12.54 16.16 7.48
CA VAL A 362 -12.88 14.97 6.68
C VAL A 362 -12.25 15.06 5.30
N ILE A 363 -11.75 13.94 4.77
CA ILE A 363 -11.18 13.96 3.43
C ILE A 363 -12.26 14.22 2.37
N ASP A 364 -11.93 15.07 1.40
CA ASP A 364 -12.65 15.18 0.13
C ASP A 364 -11.65 14.95 -1.02
N PRO A 365 -11.71 13.80 -1.72
CA PRO A 365 -10.80 13.49 -2.82
C PRO A 365 -10.88 14.49 -3.99
N LYS A 366 -11.95 15.28 -4.07
CA LYS A 366 -12.25 16.21 -5.17
C LYS A 366 -12.25 17.67 -4.73
N ARG A 367 -11.81 17.97 -3.50
CA ARG A 367 -11.71 19.35 -3.00
C ARG A 367 -10.82 20.20 -3.89
N LEU A 368 -11.09 21.50 -3.93
CA LEU A 368 -10.20 22.45 -4.60
C LEU A 368 -8.84 22.50 -3.89
N ASN A 369 -7.79 22.81 -4.67
CA ASN A 369 -6.45 23.02 -4.14
C ASN A 369 -6.37 24.41 -3.49
N ILE A 370 -6.00 24.46 -2.20
CA ILE A 370 -6.06 25.71 -1.40
C ILE A 370 -5.01 26.74 -1.82
N VAL A 371 -4.00 26.33 -2.59
CA VAL A 371 -2.96 27.22 -3.11
C VAL A 371 -3.31 27.67 -4.52
N THR A 372 -3.56 26.74 -5.45
CA THR A 372 -3.73 27.07 -6.87
C THR A 372 -5.14 27.50 -7.24
N ASP A 373 -6.15 27.12 -6.46
CA ASP A 373 -7.55 27.48 -6.69
C ASP A 373 -8.09 28.50 -5.66
N ALA A 374 -7.21 29.17 -4.92
CA ALA A 374 -7.56 30.12 -3.85
C ALA A 374 -8.58 31.19 -4.29
N ASP A 375 -8.45 31.73 -5.52
CA ASP A 375 -9.39 32.72 -6.07
C ASP A 375 -10.82 32.16 -6.22
N LYS A 376 -10.97 30.86 -6.54
CA LYS A 376 -12.28 30.21 -6.67
C LYS A 376 -12.90 29.98 -5.30
N ILE A 377 -12.10 29.53 -4.34
CA ILE A 377 -12.52 29.29 -2.95
C ILE A 377 -13.05 30.62 -2.36
N ALA A 378 -12.26 31.70 -2.46
CA ALA A 378 -12.65 33.00 -1.95
C ALA A 378 -13.94 33.56 -2.61
N HIS A 379 -14.17 33.23 -3.89
CA HIS A 379 -15.39 33.62 -4.58
C HIS A 379 -16.61 32.84 -4.10
N ASP A 380 -16.48 31.54 -3.86
CA ASP A 380 -17.59 30.71 -3.37
C ASP A 380 -17.97 31.07 -1.93
N ASP A 381 -17.01 31.38 -1.06
CA ASP A 381 -17.26 31.87 0.31
C ASP A 381 -18.06 33.18 0.30
N ALA A 382 -17.68 34.12 -0.57
CA ALA A 382 -18.39 35.39 -0.72
C ALA A 382 -19.83 35.26 -1.27
N LEU A 383 -20.19 34.11 -1.85
CA LEU A 383 -21.56 33.81 -2.27
C LEU A 383 -22.39 33.10 -1.19
N MET A 384 -21.74 32.55 -0.16
CA MET A 384 -22.37 31.86 0.96
C MET A 384 -22.62 32.77 2.18
N GLU A 385 -21.93 33.92 2.25
CA GLU A 385 -22.22 35.05 3.17
C GLU A 385 -23.42 35.89 2.71
#